data_AF-A0A4C1U8Y2-F1
#
_entry.id   AF-A0A4C1U8Y2-F1
#
_cell.length_a   1.000
_cell.length_b   1.000
_cell.length_c   1.000
_cell.angle_alpha   90.00
_cell.angle_beta   90.00
_cell.angle_gamma   90.00
#
_symmetry.space_group_name_H-M   'P 1'
#
loop_
_entity.id
_entity.type
_entity.pdbx_description
1 polymer ?
#
loop_
_entity_poly.entity_id
_entity_poly.type
_entity_poly.pdbx_seq_one_letter_code
_entity_poly.pdbx_strand_id
1 'polypeptide(L)'
;MSGRRRRSNIGRSSVNAKRVRSQRDEESSTEREARLSQLRDRYRAERERESSIEREVRRSRDRDRHSVQRDRESSVEREARLSQLRDRYRADRERESSVEREVRRSRDRDRHRIQRTRESSARVTNSWVNKENSAMNYDPSISYKDDRIVSIGTMSVVCEYCLALKFKDESKGMCCLQGKVKLEEILPPPEPLHSLLTGDHQKSKQFMRNIRRYNNAFQMTSLRASKSLSVGSCLHLKFKGKCTT
;
A
#
# COMPACT_ATOMS: atom_id res chain seq x y z
N MET A 1 32.13 -68.81 -38.54
CA MET A 1 32.33 -67.74 -37.53
C MET A 1 30.98 -67.09 -37.25
N SER A 2 30.32 -67.45 -36.14
CA SER A 2 29.00 -66.94 -35.77
C SER A 2 29.10 -65.60 -35.04
N GLY A 3 28.79 -64.51 -35.75
CA GLY A 3 28.79 -63.16 -35.19
C GLY A 3 27.67 -62.95 -34.18
N ARG A 4 28.02 -62.80 -32.89
CA ARG A 4 27.08 -62.37 -31.83
C ARG A 4 26.58 -60.96 -32.12
N ARG A 5 25.32 -60.82 -32.58
CA ARG A 5 24.62 -59.52 -32.67
C ARG A 5 24.49 -58.91 -31.27
N ARG A 6 25.25 -57.85 -30.97
CA ARG A 6 25.09 -57.05 -29.76
C ARG A 6 23.76 -56.29 -29.83
N ARG A 7 22.79 -56.65 -28.97
CA ARG A 7 21.55 -55.89 -28.80
C ARG A 7 21.85 -54.48 -28.27
N SER A 8 21.21 -53.47 -28.84
CA SER A 8 21.30 -52.06 -28.42
C SER A 8 20.82 -51.87 -26.97
N ASN A 9 21.29 -50.80 -26.30
CA ASN A 9 20.92 -50.49 -24.91
C ASN A 9 19.40 -50.37 -24.70
N ILE A 10 18.67 -49.86 -25.69
CA ILE A 10 17.20 -49.78 -25.68
C ILE A 10 16.56 -51.18 -25.72
N GLY A 11 17.08 -52.08 -26.56
CA GLY A 11 16.61 -53.47 -26.65
C GLY A 11 16.94 -54.32 -25.42
N ARG A 12 18.01 -54.00 -24.68
CA ARG A 12 18.32 -54.64 -23.38
C ARG A 12 17.43 -54.10 -22.26
N SER A 13 17.18 -52.79 -22.24
CA SER A 13 16.30 -52.14 -21.26
C SER A 13 14.86 -52.67 -21.34
N SER A 14 14.32 -52.82 -22.56
CA SER A 14 12.96 -53.34 -22.77
C SER A 14 12.79 -54.80 -22.33
N VAL A 15 13.80 -55.65 -22.55
CA VAL A 15 13.77 -57.06 -22.10
C VAL A 15 13.87 -57.14 -20.57
N ASN A 16 14.71 -56.32 -19.95
CA ASN A 16 14.83 -56.29 -18.48
C ASN A 16 13.53 -55.77 -17.83
N ALA A 17 12.90 -54.74 -18.41
CA ALA A 17 11.61 -54.23 -17.95
C ALA A 17 10.51 -55.29 -18.02
N LYS A 18 10.46 -56.08 -19.10
CA LYS A 18 9.53 -57.21 -19.24
C LYS A 18 9.75 -58.27 -18.16
N ARG A 19 11.00 -58.69 -17.95
CA ARG A 19 11.35 -59.68 -16.92
C ARG A 19 10.94 -59.21 -15.51
N VAL A 20 11.27 -57.97 -15.17
CA VAL A 20 10.93 -57.39 -13.86
C VAL A 20 9.40 -57.25 -13.69
N ARG A 21 8.66 -57.04 -14.77
CA ARG A 21 7.18 -57.04 -14.73
C ARG A 21 6.65 -58.42 -14.39
N SER A 22 7.06 -59.45 -15.12
CA SER A 22 6.62 -60.83 -14.86
C SER A 22 6.95 -61.28 -13.44
N GLN A 23 8.15 -60.97 -12.93
CA GLN A 23 8.51 -61.27 -11.54
C GLN A 23 7.64 -60.54 -10.50
N ARG A 24 7.14 -59.33 -10.81
CA ARG A 24 6.22 -58.58 -9.92
C ARG A 24 4.80 -59.12 -9.99
N ASP A 25 4.39 -59.65 -11.14
CA ASP A 25 3.06 -60.24 -11.33
C ASP A 25 2.95 -61.60 -10.61
N GLU A 26 4.07 -62.32 -10.49
CA GLU A 26 4.19 -63.60 -9.77
C GLU A 26 4.51 -63.43 -8.26
N GLU A 27 4.72 -62.21 -7.78
CA GLU A 27 5.15 -61.91 -6.41
C GLU A 27 4.00 -62.18 -5.40
N SER A 28 4.30 -62.92 -4.32
CA SER A 28 3.35 -63.10 -3.23
C SER A 28 3.13 -61.80 -2.42
N SER A 29 2.05 -61.73 -1.63
CA SER A 29 1.75 -60.53 -0.83
C SER A 29 2.85 -60.17 0.16
N THR A 30 3.47 -61.16 0.79
CA THR A 30 4.55 -61.00 1.76
C THR A 30 5.86 -60.56 1.10
N GLU A 31 6.21 -61.16 -0.05
CA GLU A 31 7.37 -60.73 -0.84
C GLU A 31 7.21 -59.29 -1.33
N ARG A 32 6.00 -58.95 -1.80
CA ARG A 32 5.67 -57.59 -2.22
C ARG A 32 5.81 -56.61 -1.07
N GLU A 33 5.33 -56.96 0.11
CA GLU A 33 5.44 -56.10 1.28
C GLU A 33 6.91 -55.94 1.73
N ALA A 34 7.68 -57.01 1.75
CA ALA A 34 9.11 -56.98 2.06
C ALA A 34 9.87 -56.08 1.07
N ARG A 35 9.60 -56.22 -0.24
CA ARG A 35 10.21 -55.37 -1.27
C ARG A 35 9.82 -53.90 -1.12
N LEU A 36 8.55 -53.61 -0.85
CA LEU A 36 8.10 -52.23 -0.60
C LEU A 36 8.70 -51.65 0.69
N SER A 37 8.90 -52.47 1.73
CA SER A 37 9.60 -52.07 2.95
C SER A 37 11.04 -51.68 2.66
N GLN A 38 11.80 -52.56 2.00
CA GLN A 38 13.19 -52.29 1.60
C GLN A 38 13.30 -51.02 0.74
N LEU A 39 12.35 -50.79 -0.17
CA LEU A 39 12.30 -49.56 -0.97
C LEU A 39 12.06 -48.32 -0.08
N ARG A 40 11.13 -48.39 0.88
CA ARG A 40 10.88 -47.29 1.82
C ARG A 40 12.13 -46.95 2.64
N ASP A 41 12.84 -47.98 3.13
CA ASP A 41 14.05 -47.79 3.92
C ASP A 41 15.19 -47.19 3.11
N ARG A 42 15.36 -47.66 1.87
CA ARG A 42 16.31 -47.07 0.93
C ARG A 42 16.03 -45.59 0.67
N TYR A 43 14.78 -45.24 0.35
CA TYR A 43 14.41 -43.83 0.12
C TYR A 43 14.53 -42.98 1.39
N ARG A 44 14.32 -43.55 2.58
CA ARG A 44 14.55 -42.87 3.86
C ARG A 44 16.03 -42.54 4.01
N ALA A 45 16.91 -43.53 3.82
CA ALA A 45 18.36 -43.34 3.91
C ALA A 45 18.90 -42.35 2.86
N GLU A 46 18.35 -42.34 1.65
CA GLU A 46 18.70 -41.34 0.61
C GLU A 46 18.27 -39.92 1.04
N ARG A 47 17.08 -39.76 1.64
CA ARG A 47 16.58 -38.46 2.14
C ARG A 47 17.35 -37.94 3.35
N GLU A 48 17.86 -38.81 4.20
CA GLU A 48 18.67 -38.45 5.36
C GLU A 48 20.03 -37.87 4.95
N ARG A 49 20.59 -38.37 3.84
CA ARG A 49 21.87 -37.88 3.28
C ARG A 49 21.70 -36.67 2.35
N GLU A 50 20.47 -36.30 2.03
CA GLU A 50 20.12 -35.20 1.12
C GLU A 50 20.62 -33.86 1.68
N SER A 51 21.38 -33.12 0.87
CA SER A 51 21.77 -31.75 1.20
C SER A 51 20.56 -30.81 1.25
N SER A 52 20.73 -29.62 1.83
CA SER A 52 19.66 -28.61 1.86
C SER A 52 19.18 -28.20 0.46
N ILE A 53 20.11 -28.08 -0.49
CA ILE A 53 19.83 -27.69 -1.88
C ILE A 53 19.08 -28.81 -2.61
N GLU A 54 19.56 -30.05 -2.52
CA GLU A 54 18.88 -31.20 -3.14
C GLU A 54 17.46 -31.38 -2.59
N ARG A 55 17.30 -31.17 -1.27
CA ARG A 55 16.00 -31.21 -0.60
C ARG A 55 15.04 -30.16 -1.14
N GLU A 56 15.53 -28.95 -1.39
CA GLU A 56 14.70 -27.89 -1.96
C GLU A 56 14.34 -28.18 -3.41
N VAL A 57 15.28 -28.68 -4.22
CA VAL A 57 15.02 -29.10 -5.61
C VAL A 57 13.95 -30.20 -5.64
N ARG A 58 14.04 -31.20 -4.76
CA ARG A 58 13.04 -32.26 -4.67
C ARG A 58 11.67 -31.71 -4.24
N ARG A 59 11.63 -30.88 -3.19
CA ARG A 59 10.39 -30.22 -2.74
C ARG A 59 9.78 -29.30 -3.81
N SER A 60 10.59 -28.65 -4.63
CA SER A 60 10.14 -27.88 -5.79
C SER A 60 9.48 -28.80 -6.82
N ARG A 61 10.18 -29.86 -7.24
CA ARG A 61 9.64 -30.85 -8.19
C ARG A 61 8.35 -31.51 -7.68
N ASP A 62 8.24 -31.76 -6.38
CA ASP A 62 7.02 -32.29 -5.75
C ASP A 62 5.86 -31.28 -5.82
N ARG A 63 6.13 -29.99 -5.55
CA ARG A 63 5.15 -28.91 -5.71
C ARG A 63 4.67 -28.80 -7.16
N ASP A 64 5.59 -28.82 -8.11
CA ASP A 64 5.28 -28.71 -9.54
C ASP A 64 4.43 -29.89 -10.02
N ARG A 65 4.81 -31.12 -9.63
CA ARG A 65 4.03 -32.32 -9.92
C ARG A 65 2.60 -32.23 -9.39
N HIS A 66 2.42 -31.78 -8.15
CA HIS A 66 1.09 -31.61 -7.58
C HIS A 66 0.30 -30.46 -8.21
N SER A 67 0.97 -29.37 -8.64
CA SER A 67 0.31 -28.29 -9.38
C SER A 67 -0.26 -28.80 -10.70
N VAL A 68 0.59 -29.44 -11.52
CA VAL A 68 0.19 -29.99 -12.82
C VAL A 68 -0.91 -31.04 -12.67
N GLN A 69 -0.87 -31.86 -11.62
CA GLN A 69 -1.94 -32.81 -11.33
C GLN A 69 -3.27 -32.11 -11.01
N ARG A 70 -3.25 -31.03 -10.22
CA ARG A 70 -4.46 -30.25 -9.87
C ARG A 70 -5.00 -29.46 -11.07
N ASP A 71 -4.13 -28.99 -11.95
CA ASP A 71 -4.54 -28.24 -13.15
C ASP A 71 -5.27 -29.14 -14.16
N ARG A 72 -4.97 -30.44 -14.16
CA ARG A 72 -5.62 -31.45 -15.00
C ARG A 72 -6.80 -32.15 -14.32
N GLU A 73 -7.08 -31.81 -13.06
CA GLU A 73 -8.11 -32.44 -12.24
C GLU A 73 -9.51 -32.10 -12.79
N SER A 74 -10.36 -33.11 -12.97
CA SER A 74 -11.77 -32.89 -13.31
C SER A 74 -12.53 -32.28 -12.13
N SER A 75 -13.69 -31.70 -12.37
CA SER A 75 -14.53 -31.12 -11.30
C SER A 75 -14.91 -32.14 -10.23
N VAL A 76 -15.19 -33.39 -10.63
CA VAL A 76 -15.56 -34.49 -9.72
C VAL A 76 -14.37 -34.92 -8.86
N GLU A 77 -13.19 -35.08 -9.46
CA GLU A 77 -11.96 -35.40 -8.72
C GLU A 77 -11.59 -34.29 -7.74
N ARG A 78 -11.76 -33.03 -8.16
CA ARG A 78 -11.52 -31.86 -7.32
C ARG A 78 -12.44 -31.84 -6.10
N GLU A 79 -13.73 -32.11 -6.28
CA GLU A 79 -14.65 -32.16 -5.14
C GLU A 79 -14.36 -33.35 -4.23
N ALA A 80 -14.05 -34.53 -4.78
CA ALA A 80 -13.64 -35.67 -3.99
C ALA A 80 -12.40 -35.37 -3.13
N ARG A 81 -11.38 -34.71 -3.71
CA ARG A 81 -10.17 -34.29 -2.99
C ARG A 81 -10.48 -33.26 -1.91
N LEU A 82 -11.33 -32.26 -2.20
CA LEU A 82 -11.72 -31.25 -1.21
C LEU A 82 -12.56 -31.87 -0.08
N SER A 83 -13.46 -32.80 -0.39
CA SER A 83 -14.25 -33.55 0.59
C SER A 83 -13.35 -34.35 1.53
N GLN A 84 -12.45 -35.18 0.99
CA GLN A 84 -11.46 -35.91 1.79
C GLN A 84 -10.59 -35.00 2.65
N LEU A 85 -10.22 -33.82 2.13
CA LEU A 85 -9.45 -32.84 2.90
C LEU A 85 -10.27 -32.25 4.06
N ARG A 86 -11.55 -31.94 3.84
CA ARG A 86 -12.46 -31.48 4.91
C ARG A 86 -12.60 -32.54 6.00
N ASP A 87 -12.75 -33.81 5.64
CA ASP A 87 -12.87 -34.92 6.59
C ASP A 87 -11.61 -35.15 7.40
N ARG A 88 -10.42 -35.08 6.76
CA ARG A 88 -9.14 -35.13 7.47
C ARG A 88 -9.02 -34.01 8.49
N TYR A 89 -9.30 -32.76 8.09
CA TYR A 89 -9.28 -31.63 9.02
C TYR A 89 -10.29 -31.77 10.16
N ARG A 90 -11.46 -32.37 9.90
CA ARG A 90 -12.45 -32.66 10.94
C ARG A 90 -11.89 -33.65 11.95
N ALA A 91 -11.36 -34.78 11.48
CA ALA A 91 -10.79 -35.81 12.34
C ALA A 91 -9.58 -35.31 13.14
N ASP A 92 -8.74 -34.45 12.56
CA ASP A 92 -7.61 -33.84 13.27
C ASP A 92 -8.07 -32.88 14.36
N ARG A 93 -9.18 -32.14 14.14
CA ARG A 93 -9.78 -31.26 15.17
C ARG A 93 -10.44 -32.04 16.32
N GLU A 94 -10.98 -33.22 16.03
CA GLU A 94 -11.56 -34.11 17.04
C GLU A 94 -10.49 -34.71 17.96
N ARG A 95 -9.32 -35.05 17.39
CA ARG A 95 -8.16 -35.55 18.14
C ARG A 95 -7.34 -34.46 18.83
N GLU A 96 -7.59 -33.19 18.52
CA GLU A 96 -6.85 -32.03 19.02
C GLU A 96 -6.96 -31.94 20.56
N SER A 97 -5.81 -31.85 21.24
CA SER A 97 -5.78 -31.57 22.67
C SER A 97 -6.28 -30.15 22.99
N SER A 98 -6.60 -29.87 24.25
CA SER A 98 -7.03 -28.52 24.66
C SER A 98 -5.96 -27.45 24.37
N VAL A 99 -4.69 -27.78 24.56
CA VAL A 99 -3.55 -26.88 24.33
C VAL A 99 -3.38 -26.59 22.85
N GLU A 100 -3.37 -27.61 21.99
CA GLU A 100 -3.27 -27.44 20.54
C GLU A 100 -4.43 -26.59 19.99
N ARG A 101 -5.64 -26.82 20.51
CA ARG A 101 -6.83 -26.06 20.15
C ARG A 101 -6.71 -24.58 20.47
N GLU A 102 -6.13 -24.24 21.63
CA GLU A 102 -5.92 -22.83 21.99
C GLU A 102 -4.82 -22.20 21.14
N VAL A 103 -3.72 -22.92 20.85
CA VAL A 103 -2.68 -22.43 19.92
C VAL A 103 -3.27 -22.12 18.54
N ARG A 104 -4.10 -23.00 18.00
CA ARG A 104 -4.78 -22.78 16.72
C ARG A 104 -5.73 -21.59 16.77
N ARG A 105 -6.55 -21.45 17.82
CA ARG A 105 -7.46 -20.31 18.01
C ARG A 105 -6.70 -18.99 18.17
N SER A 106 -5.59 -18.98 18.91
CA SER A 106 -4.73 -17.80 19.05
C SER A 106 -4.17 -17.35 17.71
N ARG A 107 -3.60 -18.28 16.92
CA ARG A 107 -3.09 -17.99 15.57
C ARG A 107 -4.18 -17.44 14.64
N ASP A 108 -5.41 -17.93 14.77
CA ASP A 108 -6.54 -17.46 13.98
C ASP A 108 -6.97 -16.04 14.40
N ARG A 109 -7.03 -15.75 15.71
CA ARG A 109 -7.25 -14.40 16.24
C ARG A 109 -6.17 -13.43 15.73
N ASP A 110 -4.90 -13.83 15.76
CA ASP A 110 -3.79 -13.01 15.26
C ASP A 110 -3.89 -12.75 13.76
N ARG A 111 -4.24 -13.76 12.96
CA ARG A 111 -4.46 -13.60 11.52
C ARG A 111 -5.58 -12.60 11.25
N HIS A 112 -6.72 -12.74 11.92
CA HIS A 112 -7.83 -11.81 11.77
C HIS A 112 -7.49 -10.39 12.25
N ARG A 113 -6.70 -10.26 13.33
CA ARG A 113 -6.19 -8.96 13.78
C ARG A 113 -5.32 -8.30 12.70
N ILE A 114 -4.33 -9.01 12.16
CA ILE A 114 -3.44 -8.50 11.11
C ILE A 114 -4.22 -8.12 9.85
N GLN A 115 -5.20 -8.94 9.46
CA GLN A 115 -6.07 -8.64 8.33
C GLN A 115 -6.86 -7.36 8.54
N ARG A 116 -7.54 -7.22 9.68
CA ARG A 116 -8.29 -5.98 10.01
C ARG A 116 -7.39 -4.76 10.03
N THR A 117 -6.17 -4.87 10.56
CA THR A 117 -5.22 -3.74 10.54
C THR A 117 -4.84 -3.35 9.10
N ARG A 118 -4.58 -4.33 8.22
CA ARG A 118 -4.26 -4.07 6.81
C ARG A 118 -5.43 -3.44 6.07
N GLU A 119 -6.63 -3.97 6.25
CA GLU A 119 -7.85 -3.43 5.64
C GLU A 119 -8.14 -2.01 6.14
N SER A 120 -7.94 -1.73 7.42
CA SER A 120 -8.07 -0.39 7.98
C SER A 120 -7.06 0.59 7.38
N SER A 121 -5.79 0.20 7.29
CA SER A 121 -4.76 1.03 6.66
C SER A 121 -5.05 1.26 5.18
N ALA A 122 -5.47 0.23 4.44
CA ALA A 122 -5.84 0.32 3.03
C ALA A 122 -7.05 1.25 2.80
N ARG A 123 -8.04 1.24 3.70
CA ARG A 123 -9.18 2.17 3.63
C ARG A 123 -8.74 3.62 3.76
N VAL A 124 -7.83 3.92 4.70
CA VAL A 124 -7.32 5.28 4.90
C VAL A 124 -6.48 5.73 3.70
N THR A 125 -5.59 4.89 3.17
CA THR A 125 -4.76 5.23 2.01
C THR A 125 -5.60 5.44 0.76
N ASN A 126 -6.57 4.57 0.49
CA ASN A 126 -7.45 4.70 -0.68
C ASN A 126 -8.36 5.94 -0.59
N SER A 127 -8.66 6.40 0.63
CA SER A 127 -9.50 7.58 0.87
C SER A 127 -8.90 8.89 0.37
N TRP A 128 -7.58 9.06 0.50
CA TRP A 128 -6.88 10.26 0.02
C TRP A 128 -6.64 10.18 -1.50
N VAL A 129 -6.33 8.98 -2.01
CA VAL A 129 -6.15 8.73 -3.46
C VAL A 129 -7.41 9.09 -4.25
N ASN A 130 -8.60 8.79 -3.71
CA ASN A 130 -9.87 9.15 -4.36
C ASN A 130 -10.16 10.67 -4.39
N LYS A 131 -9.33 11.50 -3.76
CA LYS A 131 -9.49 12.96 -3.72
C LYS A 131 -8.31 13.71 -4.32
N GLU A 132 -7.40 12.97 -4.92
CA GLU A 132 -6.28 13.54 -5.63
C GLU A 132 -6.84 14.47 -6.73
N ASN A 133 -6.35 15.71 -6.76
CA ASN A 133 -6.79 16.77 -7.67
C ASN A 133 -8.25 17.27 -7.51
N SER A 134 -8.96 16.96 -6.43
CA SER A 134 -10.30 17.55 -6.18
C SER A 134 -10.29 19.09 -6.08
N ALA A 135 -9.14 19.70 -5.77
CA ALA A 135 -8.97 21.16 -5.80
C ALA A 135 -9.00 21.74 -7.22
N MET A 136 -8.59 20.96 -8.22
CA MET A 136 -8.52 21.37 -9.63
C MET A 136 -9.78 20.97 -10.40
N ASN A 137 -10.38 19.83 -10.05
CA ASN A 137 -11.60 19.29 -10.63
C ASN A 137 -12.69 19.23 -9.56
N TYR A 138 -13.29 20.39 -9.28
CA TYR A 138 -14.36 20.49 -8.27
C TYR A 138 -15.61 19.76 -8.74
N ASP A 139 -16.12 18.82 -7.93
CA ASP A 139 -17.39 18.14 -8.14
C ASP A 139 -18.44 18.66 -7.14
N PRO A 140 -19.43 19.46 -7.57
CA PRO A 140 -20.47 20.01 -6.69
C PRO A 140 -21.36 18.95 -6.01
N SER A 141 -21.36 17.70 -6.47
CA SER A 141 -22.15 16.62 -5.87
C SER A 141 -21.54 16.06 -4.58
N ILE A 142 -20.27 16.35 -4.32
CA ILE A 142 -19.55 15.88 -3.13
C ILE A 142 -19.73 16.91 -2.00
N SER A 143 -20.24 16.47 -0.85
CA SER A 143 -20.26 17.31 0.36
C SER A 143 -18.88 17.38 1.00
N TYR A 144 -17.99 18.22 0.45
CA TYR A 144 -16.63 18.41 0.98
C TYR A 144 -16.61 18.94 2.42
N LYS A 145 -17.64 19.69 2.81
CA LYS A 145 -17.76 20.29 4.15
C LYS A 145 -17.88 19.26 5.25
N ASP A 146 -18.63 18.19 5.00
CA ASP A 146 -18.92 17.14 5.99
C ASP A 146 -17.88 16.00 5.94
N ASP A 147 -16.88 16.14 5.08
CA ASP A 147 -15.96 15.07 4.80
C ASP A 147 -14.83 15.01 5.83
N ARG A 148 -14.74 13.86 6.51
CA ARG A 148 -13.75 13.61 7.57
C ARG A 148 -12.31 13.71 7.11
N ILE A 149 -12.03 13.52 5.82
CA ILE A 149 -10.66 13.54 5.27
C ILE A 149 -10.21 14.98 4.98
N VAL A 150 -11.15 15.88 4.66
CA VAL A 150 -10.88 17.29 4.29
C VAL A 150 -11.06 18.23 5.50
N SER A 151 -11.51 17.69 6.64
CA SER A 151 -11.73 18.45 7.87
C SER A 151 -10.43 18.96 8.49
N ILE A 152 -10.10 20.24 8.29
CA ILE A 152 -8.91 20.93 8.85
C ILE A 152 -9.09 21.25 10.36
N GLY A 153 -10.33 21.22 10.87
CA GLY A 153 -10.68 21.50 12.26
C GLY A 153 -10.88 22.99 12.56
N THR A 154 -10.96 23.35 13.85
CA THR A 154 -11.17 24.74 14.30
C THR A 154 -9.85 25.46 14.58
N MET A 155 -9.79 26.74 14.22
CA MET A 155 -8.65 27.62 14.44
C MET A 155 -8.59 28.07 15.91
N SER A 156 -8.16 27.17 16.79
CA SER A 156 -8.26 27.29 18.26
C SER A 156 -6.91 27.45 18.96
N VAL A 157 -5.81 27.27 18.25
CA VAL A 157 -4.47 27.34 18.83
C VAL A 157 -3.94 28.77 18.74
N VAL A 158 -3.81 29.47 19.86
CA VAL A 158 -3.27 30.83 19.89
C VAL A 158 -1.74 30.79 19.83
N CYS A 159 -1.14 31.59 18.97
CA CYS A 159 0.32 31.76 18.94
C CYS A 159 0.81 32.60 20.12
N GLU A 160 1.82 32.12 20.85
CA GLU A 160 2.40 32.86 21.98
C GLU A 160 3.04 34.20 21.58
N TYR A 161 3.66 34.27 20.40
CA TYR A 161 4.41 35.46 19.96
C TYR A 161 3.57 36.57 19.33
N CYS A 162 2.61 36.21 18.46
CA CYS A 162 1.83 37.19 17.69
C CYS A 162 0.32 37.10 17.92
N LEU A 163 -0.12 36.23 18.85
CA LEU A 163 -1.54 36.00 19.18
C LEU A 163 -2.43 35.53 18.02
N ALA A 164 -1.84 35.23 16.86
CA ALA A 164 -2.56 34.69 15.73
C ALA A 164 -3.16 33.32 16.08
N LEU A 165 -4.40 33.11 15.69
CA LEU A 165 -5.07 31.82 15.78
C LEU A 165 -4.53 30.88 14.69
N LYS A 166 -4.33 29.60 15.04
CA LYS A 166 -3.79 28.53 14.21
C LYS A 166 -4.67 27.30 14.23
N PHE A 167 -4.54 26.46 13.21
CA PHE A 167 -5.05 25.09 13.23
C PHE A 167 -4.10 24.16 13.99
N LYS A 168 -4.62 23.02 14.46
CA LYS A 168 -3.87 22.07 15.31
C LYS A 168 -2.63 21.49 14.64
N ASP A 169 -2.73 21.20 13.34
CA ASP A 169 -1.68 20.54 12.56
C ASP A 169 -0.80 21.53 11.77
N GLU A 170 -0.98 22.84 11.98
CA GLU A 170 -0.12 23.84 11.36
C GLU A 170 1.28 23.85 11.99
N SER A 171 2.29 24.09 11.14
CA SER A 171 3.65 24.21 11.63
C SER A 171 3.81 25.44 12.55
N LYS A 172 4.65 25.31 13.57
CA LYS A 172 4.89 26.39 14.56
C LYS A 172 5.31 27.72 13.91
N GLY A 173 5.92 27.66 12.71
CA GLY A 173 6.42 28.81 11.96
C GLY A 173 5.41 29.50 11.05
N MET A 174 4.20 28.97 10.82
CA MET A 174 3.27 29.49 9.81
C MET A 174 2.90 30.97 9.98
N CYS A 175 2.77 31.46 11.22
CA CYS A 175 2.26 32.81 11.47
C CYS A 175 3.35 33.88 11.67
N CYS A 176 4.45 33.56 12.35
CA CYS A 176 5.48 34.55 12.74
C CYS A 176 6.90 33.96 12.74
N LEU A 177 7.09 32.79 12.12
CA LEU A 177 8.36 32.07 12.15
C LEU A 177 8.92 31.92 13.59
N GLN A 178 8.04 31.56 14.54
CA GLN A 178 8.36 31.42 15.97
C GLN A 178 8.89 32.73 16.60
N GLY A 179 8.23 33.86 16.31
CA GLY A 179 8.57 35.16 16.91
C GLY A 179 9.68 35.92 16.20
N LYS A 180 10.24 35.38 15.11
CA LYS A 180 11.24 36.07 14.28
C LYS A 180 10.65 37.24 13.50
N VAL A 181 9.37 37.15 13.14
CA VAL A 181 8.64 38.24 12.47
C VAL A 181 7.79 38.94 13.51
N LYS A 182 8.15 40.19 13.82
CA LYS A 182 7.34 41.09 14.60
C LYS A 182 6.51 41.94 13.64
N LEU A 183 5.20 41.69 13.59
CA LEU A 183 4.29 42.53 12.84
C LEU A 183 4.06 43.83 13.61
N GLU A 184 4.22 44.97 12.93
CA GLU A 184 3.84 46.27 13.50
C GLU A 184 2.32 46.34 13.63
N GLU A 185 1.85 47.04 14.66
CA GLU A 185 0.41 47.29 14.82
C GLU A 185 -0.10 48.14 13.66
N ILE A 186 -1.18 47.66 13.03
CA ILE A 186 -1.81 48.40 11.94
C ILE A 186 -2.49 49.62 12.55
N LEU A 187 -1.90 50.81 12.31
CA LEU A 187 -2.51 52.07 12.70
C LEU A 187 -3.85 52.25 11.97
N PRO A 188 -4.86 52.82 12.64
CA PRO A 188 -6.13 53.12 11.98
C PRO A 188 -5.87 54.06 10.79
N PRO A 189 -6.62 53.90 9.69
CA PRO A 189 -6.49 54.79 8.54
C PRO A 189 -6.72 56.26 8.95
N PRO A 190 -6.09 57.23 8.27
CA PRO A 190 -6.32 58.64 8.56
C PRO A 190 -7.75 59.06 8.20
N GLU A 191 -8.30 60.04 8.90
CA GLU A 191 -9.60 60.63 8.53
C GLU A 191 -9.49 61.42 7.22
N PRO A 192 -10.52 61.40 6.34
CA PRO A 192 -11.89 60.88 6.55
C PRO A 192 -12.08 59.39 6.23
N LEU A 193 -11.02 58.64 5.89
CA LEU A 193 -11.13 57.27 5.38
C LEU A 193 -11.61 56.28 6.45
N HIS A 194 -11.15 56.46 7.69
CA HIS A 194 -11.58 55.64 8.82
C HIS A 194 -13.08 55.74 9.05
N SER A 195 -13.62 56.95 9.23
CA SER A 195 -15.07 57.17 9.40
C SER A 195 -15.90 56.71 8.19
N LEU A 196 -15.34 56.72 6.97
CA LEU A 196 -15.98 56.17 5.78
C LEU A 196 -16.05 54.63 5.78
N LEU A 197 -15.03 53.96 6.34
CA LEU A 197 -14.96 52.50 6.43
C LEU A 197 -15.75 51.94 7.62
N THR A 198 -15.80 52.65 8.76
CA THR A 198 -16.46 52.19 9.98
C THR A 198 -17.97 52.44 10.01
N GLY A 199 -18.48 53.35 9.19
CA GLY A 199 -19.91 53.69 9.17
C GLY A 199 -20.27 55.03 9.79
N ASP A 200 -19.30 55.70 10.39
CA ASP A 200 -19.52 56.91 11.19
C ASP A 200 -19.72 58.18 10.34
N HIS A 201 -19.32 58.14 9.06
CA HIS A 201 -19.50 59.24 8.12
C HIS A 201 -20.82 59.13 7.34
N GLN A 202 -21.49 60.27 7.08
CA GLN A 202 -22.76 60.34 6.32
C GLN A 202 -22.68 59.68 4.93
N LYS A 203 -21.51 59.74 4.30
CA LYS A 203 -21.23 59.15 2.97
C LYS A 203 -20.74 57.70 3.02
N SER A 204 -20.64 57.06 4.20
CA SER A 204 -20.06 55.71 4.35
C SER A 204 -20.81 54.67 3.50
N LYS A 205 -22.15 54.67 3.51
CA LYS A 205 -22.96 53.74 2.68
C LYS A 205 -22.65 53.86 1.19
N GLN A 206 -22.53 55.10 0.69
CA GLN A 206 -22.21 55.36 -0.70
C GLN A 206 -20.76 54.98 -1.04
N PHE A 207 -19.84 55.23 -0.11
CA PHE A 207 -18.44 54.86 -0.22
C PHE A 207 -18.26 53.34 -0.29
N MET A 208 -18.84 52.58 0.65
CA MET A 208 -18.78 51.11 0.68
C MET A 208 -19.42 50.48 -0.56
N ARG A 209 -20.52 51.03 -1.06
CA ARG A 209 -21.14 50.58 -2.33
C ARG A 209 -20.20 50.72 -3.53
N ASN A 210 -19.34 51.72 -3.52
CA ASN A 210 -18.45 52.06 -4.63
C ASN A 210 -16.97 51.76 -4.34
N ILE A 211 -16.63 51.10 -3.23
CA ILE A 211 -15.25 50.94 -2.75
C ILE A 211 -14.33 50.28 -3.79
N ARG A 212 -14.85 49.31 -4.56
CA ARG A 212 -14.09 48.67 -5.64
C ARG A 212 -13.72 49.65 -6.75
N ARG A 213 -14.62 50.59 -7.10
CA ARG A 213 -14.37 51.61 -8.13
C ARG A 213 -13.30 52.60 -7.66
N TYR A 214 -13.37 53.02 -6.40
CA TYR A 214 -12.34 53.87 -5.81
C TYR A 214 -10.99 53.15 -5.78
N ASN A 215 -10.93 51.92 -5.26
CA ASN A 215 -9.68 51.13 -5.23
C ASN A 215 -9.09 50.92 -6.63
N ASN A 216 -9.91 50.67 -7.64
CA ASN A 216 -9.45 50.56 -9.03
C ASN A 216 -8.94 51.90 -9.59
N ALA A 217 -9.55 53.03 -9.24
CA ALA A 217 -9.10 54.35 -9.67
C ALA A 217 -7.75 54.75 -9.03
N PHE A 218 -7.46 54.24 -7.82
CA PHE A 218 -6.18 54.47 -7.12
C PHE A 218 -5.12 53.39 -7.38
N GLN A 219 -5.38 52.41 -8.24
CA GLN A 219 -4.35 51.46 -8.71
C GLN A 219 -3.40 52.14 -9.70
N MET A 220 -2.52 53.01 -9.21
CA MET A 220 -1.40 53.53 -10.00
C MET A 220 -0.24 52.51 -9.99
N THR A 221 -0.28 51.51 -10.87
CA THR A 221 0.92 50.72 -11.18
C THR A 221 1.82 51.53 -12.11
N SER A 222 2.76 52.30 -11.57
CA SER A 222 3.88 52.82 -12.37
C SER A 222 4.98 51.75 -12.44
N LEU A 223 5.24 51.24 -13.65
CA LEU A 223 6.37 50.34 -13.90
C LEU A 223 7.61 51.19 -14.16
N ARG A 224 8.62 51.11 -13.29
CA ARG A 224 9.96 51.63 -13.58
C ARG A 224 10.93 50.44 -13.71
N ALA A 225 11.28 50.10 -14.93
CA ALA A 225 12.28 49.08 -15.23
C ALA A 225 13.67 49.71 -15.31
N SER A 226 14.60 49.30 -14.44
CA SER A 226 16.02 49.61 -14.59
C SER A 226 16.76 48.34 -15.01
N LYS A 227 17.36 48.35 -16.21
CA LYS A 227 18.11 47.22 -16.75
C LYS A 227 19.47 47.13 -16.05
N SER A 228 19.69 46.11 -15.21
CA SER A 228 21.02 45.75 -14.72
C SER A 228 21.43 44.43 -15.36
N LEU A 229 22.43 44.46 -16.23
CA LEU A 229 23.06 43.27 -16.80
C LEU A 229 24.15 42.80 -15.84
N SER A 230 23.91 41.69 -15.13
CA SER A 230 24.99 40.89 -14.52
C SER A 230 25.10 39.57 -15.28
N VAL A 231 26.27 39.33 -15.87
CA VAL A 231 26.58 38.09 -16.58
C VAL A 231 26.74 36.97 -15.56
N GLY A 232 25.87 35.96 -15.65
CA GLY A 232 25.92 34.76 -14.81
C GLY A 232 24.64 34.56 -13.99
N SER A 233 23.74 33.73 -14.52
CA SER A 233 22.57 33.10 -13.87
C SER A 233 21.42 33.98 -13.35
N CYS A 234 20.24 33.74 -13.94
CA CYS A 234 18.89 34.15 -13.56
C CYS A 234 18.57 35.66 -13.56
N LEU A 235 17.60 36.07 -14.38
CA LEU A 235 17.02 37.42 -14.40
C LEU A 235 16.47 37.79 -13.02
N HIS A 236 17.25 38.53 -12.24
CA HIS A 236 16.80 39.13 -10.99
C HIS A 236 16.09 40.46 -11.29
N LEU A 237 14.75 40.44 -11.40
CA LEU A 237 13.97 41.68 -11.35
C LEU A 237 13.81 42.13 -9.89
N LYS A 238 14.55 43.18 -9.51
CA LYS A 238 14.33 43.87 -8.23
C LYS A 238 13.24 44.92 -8.41
N PHE A 239 12.09 44.70 -7.77
CA PHE A 239 11.03 45.69 -7.67
C PHE A 239 11.27 46.58 -6.44
N LYS A 240 11.43 47.89 -6.66
CA LYS A 240 11.42 48.89 -5.59
C LYS A 240 10.25 49.84 -5.83
N GLY A 241 9.16 49.67 -5.09
CA GLY A 241 8.11 50.66 -5.01
C GLY A 241 8.58 51.84 -4.16
N LYS A 242 8.53 53.05 -4.71
CA LYS A 242 8.55 54.28 -3.91
C LYS A 242 7.25 55.00 -4.17
N CYS A 243 6.45 55.18 -3.12
CA CYS A 243 5.35 56.14 -3.11
C CYS A 243 5.97 57.52 -2.87
N THR A 244 6.00 58.36 -3.90
CA THR A 244 6.16 59.80 -3.72
C THR A 244 4.76 60.36 -3.48
N THR A 245 4.53 60.87 -2.27
CA THR A 245 3.43 61.78 -1.95
C THR A 245 3.54 63.05 -2.78
#